data_AF-A0A2T9ZI90-F1
#
_entry.id   AF-A0A2T9ZI90-F1
#
_cell.length_a   1.000
_cell.length_b   1.000
_cell.length_c   1.000
_cell.angle_alpha   90.00
_cell.angle_beta   90.00
_cell.angle_gamma   90.00
#
_symmetry.space_group_name_H-M   'P 1'
#
loop_
_entity.id
_entity.type
_entity.pdbx_description
1 polymer ?
#
loop_
_entity_poly.entity_id
_entity_poly.type
_entity_poly.pdbx_seq_one_letter_code
_entity_poly.pdbx_strand_id
1 'polypeptide(L)'
;MNRVIVYGSNGALGRSITVFGIDISRNEKVDHNILVDPSMNMQGQGNSIISQIESTVTSEQGKLQVDSIICVSGGWAGGDISSKGLKFFLASSIHP
;
A
#
# COMPACT_ATOMS: atom_id res chain seq x y z
N MET A 1 2.88 -21.32 8.71
CA MET A 1 3.53 -20.04 8.36
C MET A 1 2.43 -19.00 8.30
N ASN A 2 2.55 -17.93 9.07
CA ASN A 2 1.55 -16.86 9.04
C ASN A 2 1.88 -15.91 7.89
N ARG A 3 0.92 -15.63 7.02
CA ARG A 3 1.03 -14.76 5.85
C ARG A 3 0.29 -13.47 6.16
N VAL A 4 1.03 -12.38 6.37
CA VAL A 4 0.47 -11.06 6.69
C VAL A 4 0.80 -10.09 5.57
N ILE A 5 -0.21 -9.39 5.07
CA ILE A 5 -0.06 -8.33 4.07
C ILE A 5 -0.10 -6.97 4.75
N VAL A 6 0.87 -6.12 4.46
CA VAL A 6 1.00 -4.77 5.01
C VAL A 6 0.86 -3.75 3.89
N TYR A 7 -0.21 -2.97 3.92
CA TYR A 7 -0.44 -1.87 2.98
C TYR A 7 0.15 -0.58 3.56
N GLY A 8 1.10 0.05 2.86
CA GLY A 8 1.96 1.11 3.39
C GLY A 8 3.25 0.59 4.03
N SER A 9 3.79 -0.52 3.49
CA SER A 9 4.93 -1.24 4.08
C SER A 9 6.23 -0.43 4.13
N ASN A 10 6.37 0.63 3.35
CA ASN A 10 7.55 1.49 3.36
C ASN A 10 7.37 2.75 4.24
N GLY A 11 6.23 2.90 4.93
CA GLY A 11 5.98 3.94 5.92
C GLY A 11 6.70 3.69 7.26
N ALA A 12 6.64 4.67 8.16
CA ALA A 12 7.33 4.61 9.47
C ALA A 12 6.94 3.37 10.30
N LEU A 13 5.64 3.05 10.34
CA LEU A 13 5.12 1.86 11.03
C LEU A 13 5.31 0.59 10.19
N GLY A 14 5.05 0.68 8.88
CA GLY A 14 5.11 -0.47 7.97
C GLY A 14 6.50 -1.11 7.88
N ARG A 15 7.58 -0.30 7.95
CA ARG A 15 8.97 -0.79 7.88
C ARG A 15 9.37 -1.72 9.02
N SER A 16 8.64 -1.70 10.14
CA SER A 16 8.87 -2.58 11.28
C SER A 16 8.22 -3.95 11.12
N ILE A 17 7.41 -4.15 10.07
CA ILE A 17 6.69 -5.39 9.79
C ILE A 17 7.28 -6.05 8.54
N THR A 18 7.92 -7.21 8.70
CA THR A 18 8.70 -7.88 7.64
C THR A 18 7.99 -9.14 7.14
N VAL A 19 7.05 -9.00 6.18
CA VAL A 19 6.34 -10.15 5.58
C VAL A 19 6.00 -9.87 4.09
N PHE A 20 4.78 -9.42 3.78
CA PHE A 20 4.36 -8.98 2.45
C PHE A 20 4.05 -7.49 2.49
N GLY A 21 4.70 -6.72 1.62
CA GLY A 21 4.54 -5.27 1.59
C GLY A 21 3.86 -4.78 0.32
N ILE A 22 2.79 -4.00 0.46
CA ILE A 22 2.21 -3.19 -0.62
C ILE A 22 2.61 -1.75 -0.38
N ASP A 23 3.22 -1.11 -1.36
CA ASP A 23 3.58 0.32 -1.30
C ASP A 23 3.86 0.87 -2.73
N ILE A 24 3.96 2.19 -2.86
CA ILE A 24 4.38 2.85 -4.10
C ILE A 24 5.89 2.65 -4.33
N SER A 25 6.63 2.49 -3.24
CA SER A 25 8.08 2.35 -3.26
C SER A 25 8.52 1.02 -2.65
N ARG A 26 9.51 0.37 -3.27
CA ARG A 26 10.00 -0.92 -2.80
C ARG A 26 10.54 -0.83 -1.38
N ASN A 27 10.16 -1.77 -0.53
CA ASN A 27 10.76 -2.01 0.77
C ASN A 27 11.74 -3.19 0.68
N GLU A 28 13.04 -2.92 0.90
CA GLU A 28 14.09 -3.94 0.83
C GLU A 28 14.08 -4.93 2.01
N LYS A 29 13.31 -4.64 3.06
CA LYS A 29 13.23 -5.46 4.28
C LYS A 29 12.11 -6.49 4.25
N VAL A 30 11.26 -6.49 3.22
CA VAL A 30 10.17 -7.48 3.06
C VAL A 30 10.52 -8.48 1.97
N ASP A 31 10.14 -9.74 2.17
CA ASP A 31 10.43 -10.83 1.25
C ASP A 31 9.69 -10.68 -0.08
N HIS A 32 8.48 -10.10 -0.03
CA HIS A 32 7.63 -9.88 -1.20
C HIS A 32 7.11 -8.44 -1.23
N ASN A 33 7.34 -7.77 -2.36
CA ASN A 33 6.88 -6.41 -2.61
C ASN A 33 5.82 -6.43 -3.72
N ILE A 34 4.70 -5.77 -3.45
CA ILE A 34 3.64 -5.48 -4.41
C ILE A 34 3.67 -3.98 -4.63
N LEU A 35 3.92 -3.57 -5.87
CA LEU A 35 4.11 -2.16 -6.19
C LEU A 35 2.81 -1.55 -6.71
N VAL A 36 2.44 -0.42 -6.12
CA VAL A 36 1.31 0.40 -6.57
C VAL A 36 1.82 1.41 -7.59
N ASP A 37 1.21 1.43 -8.77
CA ASP A 37 1.48 2.44 -9.78
C ASP A 37 0.61 3.70 -9.53
N PRO A 38 1.19 4.82 -9.09
CA PRO A 38 0.43 6.03 -8.78
C PRO A 38 -0.11 6.73 -10.03
N SER A 39 0.32 6.34 -11.24
CA SER A 39 -0.19 6.90 -12.50
C SER A 39 -1.55 6.34 -12.91
N MET A 40 -1.93 5.18 -12.35
CA MET A 40 -3.22 4.54 -12.62
C MET A 40 -4.35 5.21 -11.84
N ASN A 41 -5.58 5.12 -12.37
CA ASN A 41 -6.77 5.49 -11.62
C ASN A 41 -7.05 4.46 -10.49
N MET A 42 -7.94 4.81 -9.55
CA MET A 42 -8.20 3.99 -8.36
C MET A 42 -8.62 2.55 -8.68
N GLN A 43 -9.44 2.36 -9.73
CA GLN A 43 -9.88 1.04 -10.16
C GLN A 43 -8.73 0.22 -10.78
N GLY A 44 -7.91 0.86 -11.61
CA GLY A 44 -6.73 0.24 -12.23
C GLY A 44 -5.70 -0.17 -11.19
N GLN A 45 -5.45 0.70 -10.20
CA GLN A 45 -4.60 0.36 -9.05
C GLN A 45 -5.15 -0.86 -8.30
N GLY A 46 -6.45 -0.85 -7.96
CA GLY A 46 -7.09 -1.97 -7.26
C GLY A 46 -6.96 -3.29 -8.00
N ASN A 47 -7.29 -3.30 -9.30
CA ASN A 47 -7.21 -4.50 -10.13
C ASN A 47 -5.76 -5.02 -10.27
N SER A 48 -4.79 -4.11 -10.45
CA SER A 48 -3.37 -4.46 -10.53
C SER A 48 -2.87 -5.09 -9.23
N ILE A 49 -3.21 -4.51 -8.09
CA ILE A 49 -2.82 -5.01 -6.76
C ILE A 49 -3.44 -6.40 -6.53
N ILE A 50 -4.72 -6.59 -6.82
CA ILE A 50 -5.41 -7.89 -6.66
C ILE A 50 -4.70 -8.96 -7.50
N SER A 51 -4.41 -8.68 -8.77
CA SER A 51 -3.71 -9.63 -9.66
C SER A 51 -2.30 -9.98 -9.15
N GLN A 52 -1.57 -9.00 -8.61
CA GLN A 52 -0.26 -9.24 -7.99
C GLN A 52 -0.37 -10.10 -6.72
N ILE A 53 -1.37 -9.87 -5.87
CA ILE A 53 -1.62 -10.67 -4.67
C ILE A 53 -1.97 -12.12 -5.06
N GLU A 54 -2.88 -12.29 -6.02
CA GLU A 54 -3.29 -13.61 -6.50
C GLU A 54 -2.10 -14.39 -7.09
N SER A 55 -1.24 -13.76 -7.88
CA SER A 55 -0.06 -14.45 -8.41
C SER A 55 0.98 -14.82 -7.35
N THR A 56 1.00 -14.12 -6.21
CA THR A 56 2.03 -14.31 -5.17
C THR A 56 1.56 -15.23 -4.04
N VAL A 57 0.27 -15.17 -3.67
CA VAL A 57 -0.23 -15.74 -2.40
C VAL A 57 -1.28 -16.85 -2.60
N THR A 58 -1.65 -17.14 -3.84
CA THR A 58 -2.58 -18.23 -4.15
C THR A 58 -1.94 -19.59 -3.92
N SER A 59 -2.60 -20.42 -3.12
CA SER A 59 -2.22 -21.82 -2.90
C SER A 59 -2.57 -22.70 -4.10
N GLU A 60 -2.04 -23.92 -4.16
CA GLU A 60 -2.34 -24.91 -5.21
C GLU A 60 -3.85 -25.19 -5.38
N GLN A 61 -4.67 -24.91 -4.36
CA GLN A 61 -6.13 -25.03 -4.41
C GLN A 61 -6.86 -23.76 -4.87
N GLY A 62 -6.16 -22.75 -5.40
CA GLY A 62 -6.77 -21.51 -5.89
C GLY A 62 -7.30 -20.59 -4.78
N LYS A 63 -6.96 -20.85 -3.51
CA LYS A 63 -7.39 -20.02 -2.37
C LYS A 63 -6.28 -19.08 -1.92
N LEU A 64 -6.64 -17.82 -1.70
CA LEU A 64 -5.82 -16.83 -1.02
C LEU A 64 -5.62 -17.27 0.44
N GLN A 65 -4.37 -17.56 0.82
CA GLN A 65 -4.04 -17.86 2.21
C GLN A 65 -3.34 -16.64 2.81
N VAL A 66 -4.09 -15.83 3.54
CA VAL A 66 -3.60 -14.66 4.28
C VAL A 66 -4.25 -14.69 5.65
N ASP A 67 -3.45 -14.65 6.70
CA ASP A 67 -3.96 -14.66 8.08
C ASP A 67 -4.41 -13.26 8.52
N SER A 68 -3.80 -12.20 7.97
CA SER A 68 -4.13 -10.82 8.31
C SER A 68 -3.72 -9.83 7.22
N ILE A 69 -4.52 -8.76 7.09
CA ILE A 69 -4.20 -7.60 6.27
C ILE A 69 -4.15 -6.38 7.20
N ILE A 70 -3.03 -5.66 7.18
CA ILE A 70 -2.80 -4.48 8.02
C ILE A 70 -2.63 -3.27 7.11
N CYS A 71 -3.55 -2.32 7.18
CA CYS A 71 -3.47 -1.07 6.45
C CYS A 71 -2.87 0.01 7.35
N VAL A 72 -1.63 0.41 7.05
CA VAL A 72 -0.87 1.47 7.75
C VAL A 72 -0.48 2.61 6.82
N SER A 73 -0.91 2.57 5.55
CA SER A 73 -0.70 3.66 4.61
C SER A 73 -1.46 4.90 5.06
N GLY A 74 -0.75 6.00 5.08
CA GLY A 74 -1.29 7.29 5.49
C GLY A 74 -0.15 8.25 5.75
N GLY A 75 -0.50 9.51 5.95
CA GLY A 75 0.43 10.56 6.25
C GLY A 75 -0.32 11.80 6.64
N TRP A 76 0.25 12.58 7.54
CA TRP A 76 -0.28 13.89 7.88
C TRP A 76 0.42 14.95 7.06
N ALA A 77 -0.36 15.77 6.34
CA ALA A 77 0.10 16.98 5.69
C ALA A 77 -0.53 18.17 6.41
N GLY A 78 0.28 18.91 7.19
CA GLY A 78 -0.13 20.12 7.87
C GLY A 78 -0.11 21.36 6.96
N GLY A 79 -0.83 22.41 7.36
CA GLY A 79 -0.82 23.70 6.68
C GLY A 79 -0.67 24.87 7.65
N ASP A 80 0.30 25.75 7.41
CA ASP A 80 0.49 27.01 8.14
C ASP A 80 -0.14 28.18 7.35
N ILE A 81 -1.16 28.82 7.94
CA ILE A 81 -1.92 29.96 7.40
C ILE A 81 -1.05 31.12 6.90
N SER A 82 0.17 31.26 7.42
CA SER A 82 1.11 32.33 7.01
C SER A 82 1.83 32.06 5.67
N SER A 83 1.78 30.83 5.15
CA SER A 83 2.40 30.48 3.88
C SER A 83 1.53 30.91 2.70
N LYS A 84 1.99 31.92 1.94
CA LYS A 84 1.41 32.27 0.63
C LYS A 84 1.70 31.17 -0.39
N GLY A 85 0.99 30.06 -0.29
CA GLY A 85 1.19 28.89 -1.15
C GLY A 85 0.46 27.62 -0.70
N LEU A 86 -0.44 27.71 0.28
CA LEU A 86 -1.13 26.57 0.87
C LEU A 86 -2.07 25.88 -0.12
N LYS A 87 -1.55 24.86 -0.81
CA LYS A 87 -2.38 23.77 -1.31
C LYS A 87 -2.66 22.84 -0.13
N PHE A 88 -3.79 23.07 0.54
CA PHE A 88 -4.36 22.12 1.49
C PHE A 88 -4.70 20.82 0.74
N PHE A 89 -3.73 19.91 0.59
CA PHE A 89 -4.02 18.55 0.17
C PHE A 89 -4.34 17.72 1.40
N LEU A 90 -5.63 17.77 1.76
CA LEU A 90 -6.29 16.61 2.33
C LEU A 90 -6.06 15.41 1.39
N ALA A 91 -5.77 14.27 1.97
CA ALA A 91 -5.73 13.00 1.27
C ALA A 91 -7.07 12.76 0.56
N SER A 92 -7.15 13.09 -0.73
CA SER A 92 -8.14 12.55 -1.65
C SER A 92 -7.70 12.82 -3.09
N SER A 93 -6.80 11.98 -3.62
CA SER A 93 -6.78 11.71 -5.06
C SER A 93 -7.91 10.72 -5.43
N ILE A 94 -9.08 10.88 -4.84
CA ILE A 94 -10.34 10.41 -5.42
C ILE A 94 -10.79 11.56 -6.30
N HIS A 95 -10.44 11.50 -7.58
CA HIS A 95 -11.01 12.40 -8.57
C HIS A 95 -12.52 12.11 -8.72
N PRO A 96 -13.36 13.13 -8.94
CA PRO A 96 -14.79 12.96 -9.25
C PRO A 96 -15.00 12.23 -10.58
#